data_AF-A0A842W3S9-F1
#
_entry.id   AF-A0A842W3S9-F1
#
_cell.length_a   1.000
_cell.length_b   1.000
_cell.length_c   1.000
_cell.angle_alpha   90.00
_cell.angle_beta   90.00
_cell.angle_gamma   90.00
#
_symmetry.space_group_name_H-M   'P 1'
#
loop_
_entity.id
_entity.type
_entity.pdbx_description
1 polymer ?
#
loop_
_entity_poly.entity_id
_entity_poly.type
_entity_poly.pdbx_seq_one_letter_code
_entity_poly.pdbx_strand_id
1 'polypeptide(L)'
;MKPEIKKIGYEGKDFVSLDVVVNLHMGICMDPSSRIMRECRKYEGKVYMIRDDDEHNYTADCKRMTDIMSLGAITGTDLQILVEGIGEEAEKLALRLYSGITCGDSYEMNFERWE
;
A
#
# COMPACT_ATOMS: atom_id res chain seq x y z
N MET A 1 14.78 7.30 -3.02
CA MET A 1 14.22 8.39 -2.20
C MET A 1 13.61 7.78 -0.94
N LYS A 2 13.81 8.37 0.25
CA LYS A 2 13.14 7.86 1.46
C LYS A 2 11.68 8.32 1.45
N PRO A 3 10.69 7.45 1.73
CA PRO A 3 9.30 7.86 1.81
C PRO A 3 9.08 8.82 2.99
N GLU A 4 8.21 9.81 2.81
CA GLU A 4 7.78 10.72 3.87
C GLU A 4 6.50 10.19 4.52
N ILE A 5 6.59 9.78 5.78
CA ILE A 5 5.44 9.35 6.57
C ILE A 5 4.64 10.57 7.03
N LYS A 6 3.37 10.63 6.64
CA LYS A 6 2.39 11.61 7.11
C LYS A 6 1.46 10.95 8.13
N LYS A 7 1.01 11.72 9.12
CA LYS A 7 -0.03 11.29 10.08
C LYS A 7 -1.26 12.14 9.84
N ILE A 8 -2.39 11.50 9.55
CA ILE A 8 -3.64 12.18 9.20
C ILE A 8 -4.78 11.66 10.08
N GLY A 9 -5.75 12.52 10.39
CA GLY A 9 -6.96 12.14 11.11
C GLY A 9 -8.18 12.26 10.20
N TYR A 10 -9.07 11.26 10.22
CA TYR A 10 -10.33 11.24 9.49
C TYR A 10 -11.41 10.55 10.32
N GLU A 11 -12.57 11.20 10.53
CA GLU A 11 -13.71 10.66 11.29
C GLU A 11 -13.35 10.06 12.67
N GLY A 12 -12.42 10.69 13.39
CA GLY A 12 -11.99 10.23 14.71
C GLY A 12 -11.08 9.00 14.68
N LYS A 13 -10.53 8.67 13.51
CA LYS A 13 -9.51 7.65 13.32
C LYS A 13 -8.22 8.29 12.82
N ASP A 14 -7.09 7.81 13.31
CA ASP A 14 -5.78 8.25 12.84
C ASP A 14 -5.23 7.27 11.82
N PHE A 15 -4.44 7.77 10.88
CA PHE A 15 -3.81 6.99 9.83
C PHE A 15 -2.36 7.43 9.60
N VAL A 16 -1.52 6.45 9.29
CA VAL A 16 -0.26 6.66 8.57
C VAL A 16 -0.58 6.75 7.08
N SER A 17 -0.05 7.78 6.42
CA SER A 17 -0.19 8.03 4.99
C SER A 17 1.18 8.06 4.31
N LEU A 18 1.28 7.39 3.16
CA LEU A 18 2.45 7.42 2.28
C LEU A 18 2.03 7.59 0.82
N ASP A 19 2.65 8.56 0.14
CA ASP A 19 2.53 8.69 -1.31
C ASP A 19 3.53 7.74 -1.97
N VAL A 20 3.11 7.03 -3.02
CA VAL A 20 3.92 6.03 -3.70
C VAL A 20 3.66 6.04 -5.20
N VAL A 21 4.73 5.96 -5.99
CA VAL A 21 4.65 5.74 -7.44
C VAL A 21 4.87 4.26 -7.72
N VAL A 22 3.95 3.63 -8.43
CA VAL A 22 4.07 2.21 -8.81
C VAL A 22 5.27 2.03 -9.74
N ASN A 23 6.21 1.15 -9.37
CA ASN A 23 7.42 0.87 -10.16
C ASN A 23 7.60 -0.63 -10.47
N LEU A 24 6.50 -1.39 -10.38
CA LEU A 24 6.45 -2.80 -10.79
C LEU A 24 6.24 -2.89 -12.30
N HIS A 25 7.01 -3.72 -13.01
CA HIS A 25 7.02 -3.72 -14.49
C HIS A 25 5.62 -3.88 -15.12
N MET A 26 4.80 -4.75 -14.52
CA MET A 26 3.42 -5.05 -14.96
C MET A 26 2.36 -4.34 -14.09
N GLY A 27 2.75 -3.37 -13.27
CA GLY A 27 1.89 -2.76 -12.28
C GLY A 27 1.48 -3.70 -11.14
N ILE A 28 0.44 -3.31 -10.40
CA ILE A 28 -0.14 -4.11 -9.31
C ILE A 28 -1.15 -5.11 -9.89
N CYS A 29 -0.63 -6.18 -10.49
CA CYS A 29 -1.43 -7.26 -11.07
C CYS A 29 -1.68 -8.39 -10.03
N MET A 30 -2.03 -9.61 -10.47
CA MET A 30 -2.48 -10.70 -9.60
C MET A 30 -1.48 -11.06 -8.48
N ASP A 31 -0.21 -11.30 -8.81
CA ASP A 31 0.78 -11.72 -7.81
C ASP A 31 1.11 -10.60 -6.79
N PRO A 32 1.43 -9.36 -7.21
CA PRO A 32 1.58 -8.24 -6.27
C PRO A 32 0.34 -7.99 -5.41
N SER A 33 -0.86 -8.07 -5.99
CA SER A 33 -2.12 -7.87 -5.25
C SER A 33 -2.32 -8.92 -4.16
N SER A 34 -2.04 -10.19 -4.47
CA SER A 34 -2.12 -11.30 -3.51
C SER A 34 -1.17 -11.10 -2.34
N ARG A 35 0.06 -10.66 -2.63
CA ARG A 35 1.11 -10.37 -1.63
C ARG A 35 0.71 -9.22 -0.71
N ILE A 36 0.30 -8.09 -1.29
CA ILE A 36 -0.22 -6.93 -0.55
C ILE A 36 -1.36 -7.37 0.36
N MET A 37 -2.33 -8.13 -0.18
CA MET A 37 -3.48 -8.61 0.59
C MET A 37 -3.07 -9.49 1.77
N ARG A 38 -2.14 -10.43 1.55
CA ARG A 38 -1.66 -11.32 2.62
C ARG A 38 -0.99 -10.55 3.75
N GLU A 39 -0.25 -9.50 3.44
CA GLU A 39 0.37 -8.64 4.46
C GLU A 39 -0.68 -7.80 5.20
N CYS A 40 -1.59 -7.16 4.47
CA CYS A 40 -2.62 -6.31 5.07
C CYS A 40 -3.59 -7.11 5.96
N ARG A 41 -3.85 -8.39 5.65
CA ARG A 41 -4.73 -9.26 6.47
C ARG A 41 -4.13 -9.62 7.83
N LYS A 42 -2.81 -9.52 8.00
CA LYS A 42 -2.15 -9.76 9.29
C LYS A 42 -2.31 -8.58 10.25
N TYR A 43 -2.58 -7.40 9.71
CA TYR A 43 -2.75 -6.18 10.49
C TYR A 43 -4.19 -6.06 10.99
N GLU A 44 -4.37 -5.62 12.24
CA GLU A 44 -5.72 -5.49 12.82
C GLU A 44 -6.49 -4.31 12.18
N GLY A 45 -5.84 -3.15 12.05
CA GLY A 45 -6.44 -1.93 11.50
C GLY A 45 -6.79 -2.02 10.02
N LYS A 46 -7.55 -1.04 9.51
CA LYS A 46 -7.85 -0.92 8.09
C LYS A 46 -6.63 -0.50 7.28
N VAL A 47 -6.56 -0.95 6.04
CA VAL A 47 -5.51 -0.57 5.09
C VAL A 47 -6.15 -0.27 3.75
N TYR A 48 -5.88 0.91 3.21
CA TYR A 48 -6.41 1.37 1.94
C TYR A 48 -5.30 1.79 0.99
N MET A 49 -5.58 1.67 -0.30
CA MET A 49 -4.84 2.34 -1.36
C MET A 49 -5.80 3.24 -2.13
N ILE A 50 -5.40 4.48 -2.34
CA ILE A 50 -6.17 5.45 -3.11
C ILE A 50 -5.38 5.75 -4.38
N ARG A 51 -6.04 5.62 -5.53
CA ARG A 51 -5.58 6.17 -6.80
C ARG A 51 -6.41 7.41 -7.06
N ASP A 52 -5.76 8.57 -7.04
CA ASP A 52 -6.36 9.83 -7.47
C ASP A 52 -6.02 9.99 -8.95
N ASP A 53 -6.99 9.76 -9.82
CA ASP A 53 -6.91 10.24 -11.20
C ASP A 53 -7.81 11.48 -11.34
N ASP A 54 -7.49 12.35 -12.31
CA ASP A 54 -8.13 13.66 -12.47
C ASP A 54 -9.67 13.63 -12.55
N GLU A 55 -10.27 12.45 -12.75
CA GLU A 55 -11.71 12.26 -12.89
C GLU A 55 -12.34 11.37 -11.79
N HIS A 56 -11.57 10.53 -11.11
CA HIS A 56 -12.08 9.52 -10.17
C HIS A 56 -11.09 9.20 -9.04
N ASN A 57 -11.63 9.21 -7.82
CA ASN A 57 -10.94 8.70 -6.64
C ASN A 57 -11.27 7.22 -6.43
N TYR A 58 -10.37 6.33 -6.86
CA TYR A 58 -10.52 4.89 -6.62
C TYR A 58 -9.90 4.53 -5.28
N THR A 59 -10.73 4.06 -4.34
CA THR A 59 -10.27 3.54 -3.05
C THR A 59 -10.39 2.02 -3.03
N ALA A 60 -9.30 1.33 -2.69
CA ALA A 60 -9.28 -0.10 -2.51
C ALA A 60 -9.02 -0.50 -1.06
N ASP A 61 -9.84 -1.41 -0.52
CA ASP A 61 -9.54 -2.12 0.72
C ASP A 61 -8.42 -3.15 0.45
N CYS A 62 -7.23 -2.90 0.99
CA CYS A 62 -6.08 -3.77 0.75
C CYS A 62 -6.21 -5.15 1.41
N LYS A 63 -7.26 -5.43 2.19
CA LYS A 63 -7.57 -6.80 2.65
C LYS A 63 -8.40 -7.60 1.65
N ARG A 64 -8.80 -6.98 0.52
CA ARG A 64 -9.60 -7.56 -0.57
C ARG A 64 -8.84 -7.48 -1.89
N MET A 65 -8.44 -8.65 -2.41
CA MET A 65 -7.66 -8.71 -3.65
C MET A 65 -8.36 -8.11 -4.87
N THR A 66 -9.68 -8.27 -4.98
CA THR A 66 -10.49 -7.70 -6.06
C THR A 66 -10.41 -6.18 -6.10
N ASP A 67 -10.38 -5.54 -4.93
CA ASP A 67 -10.38 -4.08 -4.81
C ASP A 67 -9.00 -3.54 -5.22
N ILE A 68 -7.92 -4.19 -4.77
CA ILE A 68 -6.55 -3.85 -5.18
C ILE A 68 -6.40 -3.94 -6.70
N MET A 69 -6.86 -5.04 -7.30
CA MET A 69 -6.79 -5.22 -8.76
C MET A 69 -7.64 -4.20 -9.52
N SER A 70 -8.77 -3.78 -8.94
CA SER A 70 -9.66 -2.79 -9.54
C SER A 70 -9.05 -1.38 -9.57
N LEU A 71 -7.99 -1.11 -8.79
CA LEU A 71 -7.22 0.12 -8.92
C LEU A 71 -6.57 0.26 -10.30
N GLY A 72 -6.40 -0.84 -11.05
CA GLY A 72 -5.76 -0.80 -12.37
C GLY A 72 -4.41 -0.06 -12.38
N ALA A 73 -3.65 -0.15 -11.28
CA ALA A 73 -2.46 0.66 -11.06
C ALA A 73 -1.28 0.08 -11.86
N ILE A 74 -0.98 0.69 -12.99
CA ILE A 74 0.15 0.36 -13.85
C ILE A 74 1.42 1.08 -13.40
N THR A 75 2.58 0.72 -13.95
CA THR A 75 3.84 1.44 -13.75
C THR A 75 3.66 2.94 -13.97
N GLY A 76 4.17 3.76 -13.05
CA GLY A 76 4.04 5.21 -13.05
C GLY A 76 2.76 5.74 -12.42
N THR A 77 1.83 4.88 -11.98
CA THR A 77 0.62 5.33 -11.28
C THR A 77 0.97 5.87 -9.90
N ASP A 78 0.48 7.07 -9.59
CA ASP A 78 0.51 7.64 -8.24
C ASP A 78 -0.58 6.99 -7.38
N LEU A 79 -0.19 6.56 -6.19
CA LEU A 79 -1.08 6.01 -5.17
C LEU A 79 -0.78 6.64 -3.82
N GLN A 80 -1.80 6.65 -2.96
CA GLN A 80 -1.65 6.92 -1.53
C GLN A 80 -1.97 5.64 -0.75
N ILE A 81 -1.05 5.22 0.11
CA ILE A 81 -1.25 4.13 1.07
C ILE A 81 -1.74 4.74 2.38
N LEU A 82 -2.87 4.26 2.90
CA LEU A 82 -3.40 4.63 4.21
C LEU A 82 -3.46 3.40 5.12
N VAL A 83 -2.81 3.46 6.27
CA VAL A 83 -2.85 2.41 7.30
C VAL A 83 -3.47 3.01 8.57
N GLU A 84 -4.60 2.49 9.03
CA GLU A 84 -5.25 2.93 10.27
C GLU A 84 -4.32 2.71 11.46
N GLY A 85 -4.14 3.72 12.29
CA GLY A 85 -3.20 3.75 13.40
C GLY A 85 -2.03 4.72 13.17
N ILE A 86 -1.39 5.13 14.26
CA ILE A 86 -0.22 6.05 14.26
C ILE A 86 0.99 5.47 15.02
N GLY A 87 0.92 4.19 15.38
CA GLY A 87 1.96 3.46 16.07
C GLY A 87 2.98 2.82 15.12
N GLU A 88 4.05 2.29 15.71
CA GLU A 88 5.17 1.68 14.98
C GLU A 88 4.75 0.57 14.02
N GLU A 89 3.72 -0.21 14.37
CA GLU A 89 3.21 -1.28 13.51
C GLU A 89 2.58 -0.75 12.22
N ALA A 90 1.79 0.33 12.30
CA ALA A 90 1.19 0.99 11.15
C ALA A 90 2.28 1.55 10.21
N GLU A 91 3.29 2.20 10.80
CA GLU A 91 4.43 2.76 10.07
C GLU A 91 5.25 1.65 9.37
N LYS A 92 5.55 0.55 10.06
CA LYS A 92 6.26 -0.61 9.49
C LYS A 92 5.50 -1.23 8.33
N LEU A 93 4.18 -1.40 8.47
CA LEU A 93 3.35 -1.94 7.39
C LEU A 93 3.34 -1.00 6.18
N ALA A 94 3.11 0.30 6.40
CA ALA A 94 3.10 1.30 5.32
C ALA A 94 4.43 1.29 4.55
N LEU A 95 5.57 1.26 5.25
CA LEU A 95 6.90 1.17 4.64
C LEU A 95 7.13 -0.14 3.88
N ARG A 96 6.64 -1.27 4.40
CA ARG A 96 6.72 -2.57 3.73
C ARG A 96 5.94 -2.57 2.41
N LEU A 97 4.73 -2.02 2.42
CA LEU A 97 3.90 -1.88 1.23
C LEU A 97 4.54 -0.93 0.21
N TYR A 98 5.01 0.25 0.65
CA TYR A 98 5.74 1.20 -0.18
C TYR A 98 6.93 0.52 -0.88
N SER A 99 7.70 -0.25 -0.13
CA SER A 99 8.85 -0.98 -0.66
C SER A 99 8.44 -2.05 -1.69
N GLY A 100 7.40 -2.83 -1.40
CA GLY A 100 6.88 -3.84 -2.32
C GLY A 100 6.33 -3.26 -3.63
N ILE A 101 5.95 -1.98 -3.65
CA ILE A 101 5.41 -1.29 -4.83
C ILE A 101 6.51 -0.57 -5.64
N THR A 102 7.60 -0.14 -4.99
CA THR A 102 8.64 0.71 -5.62
C THR A 102 9.88 -0.03 -6.08
N CYS A 103 10.15 -1.24 -5.58
CA CYS A 103 11.43 -1.90 -5.80
C CYS A 103 11.51 -2.79 -7.07
N GLY A 104 10.55 -2.70 -7.98
CA GLY A 104 10.53 -3.45 -9.25
C GLY A 104 10.41 -4.97 -9.08
N ASP A 105 10.60 -5.72 -10.17
CA ASP A 105 10.56 -7.20 -10.17
C ASP A 105 11.73 -7.84 -9.38
N SER A 106 12.68 -7.03 -8.92
CA SER A 106 13.85 -7.42 -8.13
C SER A 106 13.56 -7.76 -6.66
N TYR A 107 12.30 -7.77 -6.22
CA TYR A 107 11.97 -8.00 -4.81
C TYR A 107 11.74 -9.48 -4.47
N GLU A 108 12.83 -10.15 -4.09
CA GLU A 108 12.78 -11.08 -2.96
C GLU A 108 12.28 -10.30 -1.74
N MET A 109 10.97 -10.31 -1.52
CA MET A 109 10.43 -9.96 -0.21
C MET A 109 10.90 -11.05 0.77
N ASN A 110 12.07 -10.83 1.36
CA ASN A 110 12.52 -11.60 2.51
C ASN A 110 11.63 -11.28 3.71
N PHE A 111 10.43 -11.87 3.73
CA PHE A 111 9.50 -11.82 4.85
C PHE A 111 10.00 -12.60 6.07
N GLU A 112 11.10 -13.32 5.95
CA GLU A 112 11.60 -14.25 6.97
C GLU A 112 12.68 -13.65 7.90
N ARG A 113 13.01 -12.37 7.80
CA ARG A 113 14.20 -11.86 8.49
C ARG A 113 13.99 -10.77 9.53
N TRP A 114 12.95 -10.89 10.35
CA TRP A 114 12.86 -10.15 11.62
C TRP A 114 12.05 -10.97 12.64
N GLU A 115 12.71 -11.99 13.21
CA GLU A 115 12.41 -12.50 14.57
C GLU A 115 13.05 -11.58 15.62
#